data_AF-A0A7S0X8J4-F1
#
_entry.id   AF-A0A7S0X8J4-F1
#
_cell.length_a   1.000
_cell.length_b   1.000
_cell.length_c   1.000
_cell.angle_alpha   90.00
_cell.angle_beta   90.00
_cell.angle_gamma   90.00
#
_symmetry.space_group_name_H-M   'P 1'
#
loop_
_entity.id
_entity.type
_entity.pdbx_description
1 polymer ?
#
loop_
_entity_poly.entity_id
_entity_poly.type
_entity_poly.pdbx_seq_one_letter_code
_entity_poly.pdbx_strand_id
1 'polypeptide(L)'
;RRGKKRRTGWQVCALRKTPWAESARGGVEGKMADIVTQLQDQVNHINELFFNCAGVLQRDAHPAVTTASGELSDALPEGEGGMDAKQIQEMAASVVAASRSIDALAHSLPEVDMNESAQLARIAALQVENDEVERELQEELLRADAALARVTAAFEATTDRILLSPIPPDNGKPSAPTA
;
A
#
# COMPACT_ATOMS: atom_id res chain seq x y z
N ARG A 1 22.55 10.21 -48.31
CA ARG A 1 21.74 9.26 -47.50
C ARG A 1 22.42 9.01 -46.16
N ARG A 2 21.96 9.62 -45.07
CA ARG A 2 22.08 9.14 -43.67
C ARG A 2 21.24 10.09 -42.79
N GLY A 3 19.99 9.71 -42.57
CA GLY A 3 19.04 10.47 -41.75
C GLY A 3 19.32 10.25 -40.27
N LYS A 4 19.71 11.31 -39.57
CA LYS A 4 19.73 11.34 -38.10
C LYS A 4 18.29 11.61 -37.63
N LYS A 5 17.59 10.57 -37.18
CA LYS A 5 16.31 10.71 -36.45
C LYS A 5 16.58 11.46 -35.15
N ARG A 6 16.20 12.74 -35.09
CA ARG A 6 16.14 13.53 -33.87
C ARG A 6 15.03 12.94 -33.00
N ARG A 7 15.37 12.34 -31.87
CA ARG A 7 14.39 11.96 -30.84
C ARG A 7 13.81 13.25 -30.28
N THR A 8 12.50 13.41 -30.41
CA THR A 8 11.75 14.54 -29.83
C THR A 8 11.66 14.37 -28.31
N GLY A 9 11.72 15.47 -27.56
CA GLY A 9 11.70 15.47 -26.09
C GLY A 9 10.48 14.76 -25.47
N TRP A 10 9.42 14.58 -26.25
CA TRP A 10 8.25 13.77 -25.95
C TRP A 10 8.58 12.31 -25.61
N GLN A 11 9.57 11.71 -26.27
CA GLN A 11 10.02 10.36 -25.92
C GLN A 11 10.69 10.31 -24.55
N VAL A 12 11.26 11.40 -24.04
CA VAL A 12 11.88 11.42 -22.71
C VAL A 12 10.82 11.47 -21.61
N CYS A 13 9.72 12.20 -21.81
CA CYS A 13 8.57 12.16 -20.90
C CYS A 13 7.82 10.82 -20.96
N ALA A 14 7.65 10.23 -22.16
CA ALA A 14 6.94 8.96 -22.32
C ALA A 14 7.77 7.72 -21.93
N LEU A 15 9.11 7.74 -22.06
CA LEU A 15 9.97 6.60 -21.69
C LEU A 15 10.43 6.60 -20.22
N ARG A 16 10.13 7.64 -19.44
CA ARG A 16 10.30 7.56 -18.00
C ARG A 16 9.13 6.75 -17.45
N LYS A 17 9.22 5.43 -17.63
CA LYS A 17 8.37 4.41 -17.00
C LYS A 17 8.06 4.91 -15.60
N THR A 18 6.79 5.24 -15.37
CA THR A 18 6.27 5.62 -14.07
C THR A 18 6.59 4.47 -13.10
N PRO A 19 7.39 4.69 -12.05
CA PRO A 19 7.66 3.65 -11.05
C PRO A 19 6.41 3.20 -10.28
N TRP A 20 5.29 3.89 -10.48
CA TRP A 20 4.03 3.69 -9.76
C TRP A 20 3.09 2.64 -10.38
N ALA A 21 3.21 2.33 -11.69
CA ALA A 21 2.27 1.41 -12.35
C ALA A 21 2.37 -0.06 -11.86
N GLU A 22 3.39 -0.37 -11.07
CA GLU A 22 3.63 -1.70 -10.50
C GLU A 22 3.07 -1.84 -9.08
N SER A 23 2.70 -0.73 -8.42
CA SER A 23 2.22 -0.75 -7.03
C SER A 23 0.74 -1.14 -6.86
N ALA A 24 0.00 -1.33 -7.96
CA ALA A 24 -1.42 -1.69 -7.92
C ALA A 24 -1.69 -3.22 -7.92
N ARG A 25 -0.64 -4.06 -7.86
CA ARG A 25 -0.78 -5.52 -7.75
C ARG A 25 -0.21 -6.05 -6.44
N GLY A 26 -1.09 -6.12 -5.45
CA GLY A 26 -1.01 -7.09 -4.36
C GLY A 26 -0.24 -6.64 -3.13
N GLY A 27 -0.85 -6.89 -1.98
CA GLY A 27 -0.15 -6.92 -0.70
C GLY A 27 -0.53 -5.76 0.20
N VAL A 28 -1.10 -6.12 1.34
CA VAL A 28 -1.38 -5.25 2.48
C VAL A 28 -0.04 -4.88 3.11
N GLU A 29 0.74 -4.03 2.47
CA GLU A 29 2.06 -3.63 2.98
C GLU A 29 2.22 -2.11 2.92
N GLY A 30 2.20 -1.47 4.09
CA GLY A 30 2.71 -0.12 4.26
C GLY A 30 1.69 1.02 4.08
N LYS A 31 0.64 1.04 4.90
CA LYS A 31 -0.14 2.26 5.21
C LYS A 31 0.70 3.25 6.08
N MET A 32 1.99 3.41 5.76
CA MET A 32 3.02 4.03 6.62
C MET A 32 3.48 5.40 6.10
N ALA A 33 2.64 6.06 5.31
CA ALA A 33 2.69 7.51 5.20
C ALA A 33 1.42 8.02 5.90
N ASP A 34 1.60 8.95 6.84
CA ASP A 34 0.49 9.74 7.38
C ASP A 34 -0.37 10.25 6.21
N ILE A 35 -1.70 10.06 6.29
CA ILE A 35 -2.64 10.46 5.26
C ILE A 35 -2.47 11.96 4.94
N VAL A 36 -2.10 12.75 5.95
CA VAL A 36 -1.77 14.17 5.79
C VAL A 36 -0.51 14.37 4.93
N THR A 37 0.56 13.61 5.18
CA THR A 37 1.77 13.62 4.36
C THR A 37 1.47 13.19 2.93
N GLN A 38 0.64 12.15 2.75
CA GLN A 38 0.24 11.69 1.42
C GLN A 38 -0.59 12.74 0.66
N LEU A 39 -1.46 13.47 1.35
CA LEU A 39 -2.20 14.59 0.78
C LEU A 39 -1.26 15.72 0.33
N GLN A 40 -0.26 16.06 1.16
CA GLN A 40 0.75 17.06 0.83
C GLN A 40 1.57 16.67 -0.41
N ASP A 41 1.99 15.41 -0.51
CA ASP A 41 2.71 14.90 -1.68
C ASP A 41 1.85 14.98 -2.94
N GLN A 42 0.56 14.65 -2.84
CA GLN A 42 -0.37 14.71 -3.97
C GLN A 42 -0.65 16.15 -4.43
N VAL A 43 -0.69 17.11 -3.49
CA VAL A 43 -0.80 18.54 -3.81
C VAL A 43 0.49 19.05 -4.48
N ASN A 44 1.66 18.61 -4.02
CA ASN A 44 2.91 18.95 -4.69
C ASN A 44 2.96 18.38 -6.12
N HIS A 45 2.47 17.14 -6.30
CA HIS A 45 2.40 16.52 -7.61
C HIS A 45 1.45 17.24 -8.58
N ILE A 46 0.26 17.67 -8.14
CA ILE A 46 -0.64 18.42 -9.02
C ILE A 46 -0.04 19.77 -9.41
N ASN A 47 0.69 20.43 -8.51
CA ASN A 47 1.41 21.66 -8.81
C ASN A 47 2.48 21.44 -9.89
N GLU A 48 3.29 20.38 -9.78
CA GLU A 48 4.25 20.00 -10.82
C GLU A 48 3.57 19.74 -12.17
N LEU A 49 2.43 19.03 -12.18
CA LEU A 49 1.66 18.80 -13.40
C LEU A 49 1.20 20.12 -14.01
N PHE A 50 0.68 21.06 -13.22
CA PHE A 50 0.26 22.37 -13.72
C PHE A 50 1.41 23.15 -14.35
N PHE A 51 2.57 23.25 -13.68
CA PHE A 51 3.72 23.96 -14.23
C PHE A 51 4.25 23.30 -15.51
N ASN A 52 4.30 21.98 -15.56
CA ASN A 52 4.74 21.26 -16.75
C ASN A 52 3.74 21.39 -17.90
N CYS A 53 2.45 21.24 -17.65
CA CYS A 53 1.41 21.38 -18.67
C CYS A 53 1.35 22.80 -19.22
N ALA A 54 1.33 23.81 -18.34
CA ALA A 54 1.34 25.21 -18.74
C ALA A 54 2.63 25.58 -19.51
N GLY A 55 3.78 25.10 -19.05
CA GLY A 55 5.06 25.34 -19.73
C GLY A 55 5.13 24.71 -21.13
N VAL A 56 4.61 23.48 -21.30
CA VAL A 56 4.52 22.82 -22.61
C VAL A 56 3.55 23.56 -23.53
N LEU A 57 2.37 23.95 -23.01
CA LEU A 57 1.38 24.71 -23.78
C LEU A 57 1.95 26.04 -24.26
N GLN A 58 2.68 26.78 -23.42
CA GLN A 58 3.29 28.05 -23.79
C GLN A 58 4.46 27.89 -24.76
N ARG A 59 5.29 26.85 -24.59
CA ARG A 59 6.43 26.58 -25.47
C ARG A 59 5.97 26.22 -26.89
N ASP A 60 4.90 25.44 -26.98
CA ASP A 60 4.38 24.90 -28.24
C ASP A 60 3.18 25.71 -28.77
N ALA A 61 2.88 26.87 -28.17
CA ALA A 61 1.81 27.78 -28.58
C ALA A 61 2.14 28.44 -29.93
N HIS A 62 1.19 28.36 -30.87
CA HIS A 62 1.26 29.12 -32.13
C HIS A 62 0.60 30.49 -31.99
N PRO A 63 1.01 31.48 -32.81
CA PRO A 63 0.30 32.75 -32.90
C PRO A 63 -1.16 32.54 -33.27
N ALA A 64 -2.07 33.24 -32.59
CA ALA A 64 -3.50 33.16 -32.89
C ALA A 64 -3.76 33.63 -34.33
N VAL A 65 -4.48 32.81 -35.09
CA VAL A 65 -4.87 33.14 -36.47
C VAL A 65 -6.18 33.91 -36.42
N THR A 66 -6.29 35.00 -37.17
CA THR A 66 -7.56 35.72 -37.32
C THR A 66 -8.35 35.18 -38.50
N THR A 67 -9.66 35.11 -38.33
CA THR A 67 -10.61 34.85 -39.40
C THR A 67 -10.66 36.05 -40.36
N ALA A 68 -11.20 35.88 -41.56
CA ALA A 68 -11.32 36.97 -42.55
C ALA A 68 -12.13 38.18 -42.05
N SER A 69 -12.95 38.00 -41.01
CA SER A 69 -13.72 39.02 -40.29
C SER A 69 -12.93 39.76 -39.19
N GLY A 70 -11.67 39.38 -38.95
CA GLY A 70 -10.81 39.99 -37.91
C GLY A 70 -11.00 39.42 -36.50
N GLU A 71 -11.85 38.41 -36.34
CA GLU A 71 -12.05 37.71 -35.06
C GLU A 71 -10.99 36.62 -34.86
N LEU A 72 -10.58 36.38 -33.62
CA LEU A 72 -9.66 35.29 -33.27
C LEU A 72 -10.28 33.93 -33.61
N SER A 73 -9.58 33.11 -34.38
CA SER A 73 -10.00 31.75 -34.70
C SER A 73 -9.80 30.83 -33.49
N ASP A 74 -10.84 30.06 -33.16
CA ASP A 74 -10.82 29.04 -32.10
C ASP A 74 -10.25 27.69 -32.60
N ALA A 75 -9.87 27.62 -33.88
CA ALA A 75 -9.27 26.44 -34.46
C ALA A 75 -7.87 26.20 -33.87
N LEU A 76 -7.66 25.02 -33.29
CA LEU A 76 -6.33 24.59 -32.87
C LEU A 76 -5.40 24.59 -34.10
N PRO A 77 -4.16 25.08 -33.98
CA PRO A 77 -3.23 25.17 -35.09
C PRO A 77 -2.89 23.77 -35.64
N GLU A 78 -3.44 23.41 -36.79
CA GLU A 78 -3.06 22.20 -37.52
C GLU A 78 -1.74 22.44 -38.26
N GLY A 79 -0.61 21.97 -37.70
CA GLY A 79 0.70 22.11 -38.33
C GLY A 79 1.80 21.25 -37.72
N GLU A 80 2.84 20.92 -38.50
CA GLU A 80 4.06 20.26 -38.02
C GLU A 80 4.80 21.18 -37.03
N GLY A 81 4.54 21.03 -35.74
CA GLY A 81 5.23 21.75 -34.67
C GLY A 81 4.36 22.24 -33.52
N GLY A 82 3.03 22.11 -33.61
CA GLY A 82 2.10 22.38 -32.51
C GLY A 82 1.77 21.16 -31.66
N MET A 83 1.17 21.40 -30.50
CA MET A 83 0.64 20.35 -29.65
C MET A 83 -0.67 19.79 -30.22
N ASP A 84 -0.75 18.47 -30.38
CA ASP A 84 -1.96 17.79 -30.85
C ASP A 84 -3.06 17.84 -29.78
N ALA A 85 -4.32 17.93 -30.22
CA ALA A 85 -5.48 17.98 -29.34
C ALA A 85 -5.52 16.78 -28.38
N LYS A 86 -5.06 15.61 -28.84
CA LYS A 86 -4.92 14.41 -28.00
C LYS A 86 -3.94 14.60 -26.85
N GLN A 87 -2.82 15.27 -27.10
CA GLN A 87 -1.81 15.49 -26.06
C GLN A 87 -2.32 16.49 -25.02
N ILE A 88 -3.07 17.51 -25.44
CA ILE A 88 -3.74 18.45 -24.53
C ILE A 88 -4.77 17.69 -23.66
N GLN A 89 -5.54 16.80 -24.28
CA GLN A 89 -6.51 15.96 -23.57
C GLN A 89 -5.85 15.00 -22.58
N GLU A 90 -4.71 14.39 -22.93
CA GLU A 90 -3.94 13.52 -22.03
C GLU A 90 -3.40 14.29 -20.82
N MET A 91 -2.87 15.50 -21.01
CA MET A 91 -2.44 16.37 -19.91
C MET A 91 -3.60 16.76 -19.00
N ALA A 92 -4.72 17.18 -19.57
CA ALA A 92 -5.93 17.51 -18.82
C ALA A 92 -6.43 16.28 -18.03
N ALA A 93 -6.41 15.10 -18.64
CA ALA A 93 -6.78 13.85 -17.98
C ALA A 93 -5.85 13.53 -16.80
N SER A 94 -4.53 13.77 -16.92
CA SER A 94 -3.57 13.59 -15.83
C SER A 94 -3.85 14.52 -14.65
N VAL A 95 -4.18 15.79 -14.91
CA VAL A 95 -4.53 16.77 -13.86
C VAL A 95 -5.82 16.37 -13.14
N VAL A 96 -6.84 15.97 -13.90
CA VAL A 96 -8.13 15.52 -13.34
C VAL A 96 -7.95 14.23 -12.52
N ALA A 97 -7.12 13.29 -12.99
CA ALA A 97 -6.80 12.08 -12.25
C ALA A 97 -6.08 12.42 -10.92
N ALA A 98 -5.14 13.36 -10.94
CA ALA A 98 -4.46 13.82 -9.73
C ALA A 98 -5.43 14.49 -8.74
N SER A 99 -6.37 15.32 -9.22
CA SER A 99 -7.42 15.93 -8.41
C SER A 99 -8.33 14.90 -7.75
N ARG A 100 -8.76 13.86 -8.50
CA ARG A 100 -9.59 12.78 -7.94
C ARG A 100 -8.88 11.99 -6.85
N SER A 101 -7.55 11.86 -6.95
CA SER A 101 -6.74 11.23 -5.90
C SER A 101 -6.74 12.07 -4.61
N ILE A 102 -6.64 13.40 -4.73
CA ILE A 102 -6.78 14.33 -3.59
C ILE A 102 -8.15 14.16 -2.95
N ASP A 103 -9.22 14.11 -3.75
CA ASP A 103 -10.58 13.91 -3.23
C ASP A 103 -10.70 12.56 -2.51
N ALA A 104 -10.18 11.47 -3.08
CA ALA A 104 -10.22 10.15 -2.46
C ALA A 104 -9.45 10.13 -1.12
N LEU A 105 -8.29 10.79 -1.07
CA LEU A 105 -7.53 10.95 0.17
C LEU A 105 -8.30 11.80 1.18
N ALA A 106 -8.93 12.90 0.75
CA ALA A 106 -9.77 13.75 1.59
C ALA A 106 -10.91 12.98 2.27
N HIS A 107 -11.58 12.08 1.54
CA HIS A 107 -12.64 11.22 2.09
C HIS A 107 -12.12 10.11 3.01
N SER A 108 -10.83 9.78 2.91
CA SER A 108 -10.19 8.78 3.77
C SER A 108 -9.70 9.34 5.10
N LEU A 109 -9.75 10.67 5.29
CA LEU A 109 -9.43 11.28 6.57
C LEU A 109 -10.45 10.81 7.62
N PRO A 110 -9.99 10.33 8.78
CA PRO A 110 -10.90 10.04 9.88
C PRO A 110 -11.60 11.33 10.32
N GLU A 111 -12.84 11.21 10.76
CA GLU A 111 -13.56 12.31 11.40
C GLU A 111 -12.86 12.63 12.73
N VAL A 112 -11.96 13.61 12.67
CA VAL A 112 -11.25 14.12 13.85
C VAL A 112 -12.18 15.13 14.50
N ASP A 113 -12.83 14.76 15.61
CA ASP A 113 -13.56 15.71 16.44
C ASP A 113 -12.59 16.83 16.85
N MET A 114 -12.84 18.09 16.48
CA MET A 114 -11.91 19.20 16.68
C MET A 114 -11.72 19.61 18.16
N ASN A 115 -12.25 18.83 19.10
CA ASN A 115 -12.12 19.03 20.54
C ASN A 115 -11.03 18.11 21.12
N GLU A 116 -9.84 18.66 21.34
CA GLU A 116 -8.71 17.95 21.96
C GLU A 116 -9.11 17.22 23.25
N SER A 117 -9.99 17.80 24.06
CA SER A 117 -10.46 17.18 25.30
C SER A 117 -11.25 15.88 25.11
N ALA A 118 -12.10 15.76 24.07
CA ALA A 118 -12.84 14.53 23.84
C ALA A 118 -11.98 13.46 23.17
N GLN A 119 -10.98 13.87 22.36
CA GLN A 119 -9.97 12.95 21.84
C GLN A 119 -9.12 12.37 22.97
N LEU A 120 -8.65 13.21 23.89
CA LEU A 120 -7.89 12.75 25.06
C LEU A 120 -8.73 11.83 25.96
N ALA A 121 -10.01 12.14 26.16
CA ALA A 121 -10.92 11.27 26.90
C ALA A 121 -11.12 9.91 26.20
N ARG A 122 -11.23 9.90 24.87
CA ARG A 122 -11.31 8.68 24.06
C ARG A 122 -10.03 7.86 24.15
N ILE A 123 -8.86 8.49 24.11
CA ILE A 123 -7.56 7.82 24.28
C ILE A 123 -7.47 7.20 25.67
N ALA A 124 -7.84 7.94 26.72
CA ALA A 124 -7.82 7.41 28.08
C ALA A 124 -8.76 6.21 28.25
N ALA A 125 -9.95 6.25 27.65
CA ALA A 125 -10.87 5.11 27.64
C ALA A 125 -10.28 3.88 26.93
N LEU A 126 -9.65 4.07 25.77
CA LEU A 126 -8.97 3.00 25.03
C LEU A 126 -7.76 2.45 25.77
N GLN A 127 -7.05 3.27 26.55
CA GLN A 127 -5.95 2.80 27.41
C GLN A 127 -6.47 1.86 28.49
N VAL A 128 -7.56 2.24 29.17
CA VAL A 128 -8.18 1.40 30.20
C VAL A 128 -8.69 0.08 29.60
N GLU A 129 -9.33 0.12 28.42
CA GLU A 129 -9.78 -1.09 27.72
C GLU A 129 -8.60 -1.99 27.33
N ASN A 130 -7.52 -1.41 26.80
CA ASN A 130 -6.32 -2.17 26.46
C ASN A 130 -5.68 -2.82 27.71
N ASP A 131 -5.59 -2.10 28.82
CA ASP A 131 -5.04 -2.63 30.08
C ASP A 131 -5.89 -3.81 30.61
N GLU A 132 -7.23 -3.72 30.46
CA GLU A 132 -8.13 -4.81 30.83
C GLU A 132 -7.94 -6.03 29.94
N VAL A 133 -7.90 -5.83 28.61
CA VAL A 133 -7.64 -6.91 27.63
C VAL A 133 -6.26 -7.54 27.84
N GLU A 134 -5.24 -6.75 28.19
CA GLU A 134 -3.90 -7.25 28.52
C GLU A 134 -3.93 -8.17 29.75
N ARG A 135 -4.69 -7.78 30.77
CA ARG A 135 -4.86 -8.61 31.97
C ARG A 135 -5.58 -9.92 31.65
N GLU A 136 -6.65 -9.87 30.88
CA GLU A 136 -7.37 -11.08 30.44
C GLU A 136 -6.47 -12.02 29.63
N LEU A 137 -5.70 -11.46 28.69
CA LEU A 137 -4.73 -12.21 27.91
C LEU A 137 -3.69 -12.90 28.81
N GLN A 138 -3.19 -12.19 29.82
CA GLN A 138 -2.20 -12.75 30.75
C GLN A 138 -2.79 -13.90 31.59
N GLU A 139 -4.04 -13.80 32.02
CA GLU A 139 -4.72 -14.88 32.74
C GLU A 139 -4.89 -16.13 31.85
N GLU A 140 -5.26 -15.95 30.58
CA GLU A 140 -5.38 -17.06 29.63
C GLU A 140 -4.03 -17.71 29.31
N LEU A 141 -2.95 -16.93 29.19
CA LEU A 141 -1.60 -17.47 29.03
C LEU A 141 -1.19 -18.33 30.23
N LEU A 142 -1.45 -17.87 31.46
CA LEU A 142 -1.17 -18.67 32.66
C LEU A 142 -1.97 -19.99 32.69
N ARG A 143 -3.24 -19.97 32.25
CA ARG A 143 -4.06 -21.19 32.14
C ARG A 143 -3.51 -22.14 31.08
N ALA A 144 -3.10 -21.61 29.94
CA ALA A 144 -2.50 -22.38 28.85
C ALA A 144 -1.18 -23.01 29.28
N ASP A 145 -0.31 -22.26 29.95
CA ASP A 145 0.97 -22.75 30.49
C ASP A 145 0.75 -23.87 31.51
N ALA A 146 -0.22 -23.70 32.42
CA ALA A 146 -0.57 -24.75 33.38
C ALA A 146 -1.12 -26.01 32.70
N ALA A 147 -1.90 -25.85 31.62
CA ALA A 147 -2.39 -26.99 30.84
C ALA A 147 -1.25 -27.70 30.11
N LEU A 148 -0.33 -26.95 29.51
CA LEU A 148 0.85 -27.47 28.84
C LEU A 148 1.73 -28.25 29.83
N ALA A 149 2.01 -27.68 31.00
CA ALA A 149 2.78 -28.34 32.07
C ALA A 149 2.16 -29.66 32.52
N ARG A 150 0.83 -29.75 32.60
CA ARG A 150 0.13 -31.01 32.92
C ARG A 150 0.32 -32.05 31.83
N VAL A 151 0.22 -31.65 30.56
CA VAL A 151 0.39 -32.55 29.41
C VAL A 151 1.83 -33.04 29.31
N THR A 152 2.82 -32.17 29.45
CA THR A 152 4.24 -32.57 29.47
C THR A 152 4.55 -33.49 30.64
N ALA A 153 4.08 -33.20 31.85
CA ALA A 153 4.28 -34.09 33.00
C ALA A 153 3.63 -35.47 32.80
N ALA A 154 2.42 -35.53 32.24
CA ALA A 154 1.75 -36.80 31.91
C ALA A 154 2.51 -37.58 30.82
N PHE A 155 3.06 -36.87 29.84
CA PHE A 155 3.87 -37.45 28.77
C PHE A 155 5.20 -38.02 29.30
N GLU A 156 5.90 -37.27 30.15
CA GLU A 156 7.12 -37.73 30.85
C GLU A 156 6.84 -38.98 31.69
N ALA A 157 5.81 -38.95 32.52
CA ALA A 157 5.43 -40.10 33.35
C ALA A 157 5.07 -41.35 32.51
N THR A 158 4.42 -41.15 31.36
CA THR A 158 4.10 -42.24 30.44
C THR A 158 5.35 -42.78 29.76
N THR A 159 6.26 -41.89 29.35
CA THR A 159 7.54 -42.24 28.73
C THR A 159 8.41 -43.03 29.71
N ASP A 160 8.53 -42.57 30.95
CA ASP A 160 9.27 -43.27 32.01
C ASP A 160 8.66 -44.65 32.27
N ARG A 161 7.34 -44.75 32.34
CA ARG A 161 6.65 -46.03 32.52
C ARG A 161 6.91 -47.01 31.37
N ILE A 162 7.01 -46.55 30.13
CA ILE A 162 7.17 -47.43 28.96
C ILE A 162 8.64 -47.77 28.71
N LEU A 163 9.55 -46.81 28.87
CA LEU A 163 10.97 -46.97 28.53
C LEU A 163 11.83 -47.43 29.70
N LEU A 164 11.47 -47.11 30.95
CA LEU A 164 12.23 -47.51 32.15
C LEU A 164 11.58 -48.65 32.96
N SER A 165 10.40 -49.15 32.58
CA SER A 165 9.88 -50.37 33.21
C SER A 165 10.81 -51.56 32.91
N PRO A 166 11.19 -52.38 33.89
CA PRO A 166 11.98 -53.58 33.64
C PRO A 166 11.21 -54.50 32.70
N ILE A 167 11.79 -54.79 31.53
CA ILE A 167 11.33 -55.92 30.70
C ILE A 167 11.40 -57.14 31.62
N PRO A 168 10.30 -57.88 31.83
CA PRO A 168 10.35 -59.08 32.67
C PRO A 168 11.42 -60.02 32.10
N PRO A 169 12.26 -60.65 32.92
CA PRO A 169 13.19 -61.64 32.41
C PRO A 169 12.36 -62.73 31.71
N ASP A 170 12.72 -63.03 30.46
CA ASP A 170 12.23 -64.17 29.71
C ASP A 170 12.66 -65.45 30.45
N ASN A 171 11.90 -65.78 31.49
CA ASN A 171 12.11 -66.97 32.29
C ASN A 171 11.47 -68.14 31.55
N GLY A 172 12.25 -68.69 30.63
CA GLY A 172 12.31 -70.11 30.28
C GLY A 172 10.98 -70.86 30.13
N LYS A 173 10.58 -71.11 28.88
CA LYS A 173 9.81 -72.32 28.58
C LYS A 173 10.70 -73.55 28.77
N PRO A 174 10.40 -74.48 29.69
CA PRO A 174 11.10 -75.76 29.72
C PRO A 174 10.72 -76.59 28.48
N SER A 175 11.75 -77.19 27.89
CA SER A 175 11.70 -78.22 26.85
C SER A 175 10.74 -79.34 27.23
N ALA A 176 9.79 -79.65 26.34
CA ALA A 176 8.96 -80.84 26.44
C ALA A 176 9.81 -82.11 26.16
N PRO A 177 9.60 -83.22 26.89
CA PRO A 177 10.37 -84.44 26.72
C PRO A 177 9.88 -85.27 25.52
N THR A 178 10.86 -85.87 24.85
CA THR A 178 10.73 -86.98 23.89
C THR A 178 9.93 -88.14 24.46
N ALA A 179 8.89 -88.56 23.74
CA ALA A 179 8.38 -89.93 23.69
C ALA A 179 7.68 -90.16 22.34
#